data_AF-A0A1F2QS10-F1
#
_entry.id   AF-A0A1F2QS10-F1
#
_cell.length_a   1.000
_cell.length_b   1.000
_cell.length_c   1.000
_cell.angle_alpha   90.00
_cell.angle_beta   90.00
_cell.angle_gamma   90.00
#
_symmetry.space_group_name_H-M   'P 1'
#
loop_
_entity.id
_entity.type
_entity.pdbx_description
1 polymer ?
#
loop_
_entity_poly.entity_id
_entity_poly.type
_entity_poly.pdbx_seq_one_letter_code
_entity_poly.pdbx_strand_id
1 'polypeptide(L)'
;MARPLTPLLWLLFSAGGTVAAFLFPVHALLFGLAFPLGWLEPPGYEGLLGLLHHPLTRLYLFVFICLPLFHWAHRFRYTLYDGLQLKHLFGLIAALCYGTAFALSAVAAYVLWGVP
;
A
#
# COMPACT_ATOMS: atom_id res chain seq x y z
N MET A 1 -18.74 -21.05 -16.24
CA MET A 1 -17.32 -20.91 -15.85
C MET A 1 -17.10 -19.52 -15.27
N ALA A 2 -16.57 -19.41 -14.05
CA ALA A 2 -16.16 -18.13 -13.50
C ALA A 2 -14.96 -17.59 -14.28
N ARG A 3 -14.91 -16.28 -14.53
CA ARG A 3 -13.75 -15.64 -15.21
C ARG A 3 -12.53 -15.67 -14.26
N PRO A 4 -11.33 -15.96 -14.76
CA PRO A 4 -10.13 -15.92 -13.94
C PRO A 4 -9.86 -14.48 -13.48
N LEU A 5 -9.62 -14.28 -12.19
CA LEU A 5 -9.27 -12.98 -11.60
C LEU A 5 -7.85 -12.52 -11.96
N THR A 6 -7.05 -13.38 -12.60
CA THR A 6 -5.64 -13.15 -12.93
C THR A 6 -5.35 -11.80 -13.59
N PRO A 7 -6.13 -11.32 -14.59
CA PRO A 7 -5.88 -10.01 -15.21
C PRO A 7 -6.04 -8.85 -14.22
N LEU A 8 -7.04 -8.92 -13.32
CA LEU A 8 -7.26 -7.91 -12.29
C LEU A 8 -6.11 -7.88 -11.28
N LEU A 9 -5.64 -9.05 -10.83
CA LEU A 9 -4.52 -9.15 -9.90
C LEU A 9 -3.24 -8.58 -10.50
N TRP A 10 -3.01 -8.81 -11.80
CA TRP A 10 -1.88 -8.23 -12.54
C TRP A 10 -2.02 -6.71 -12.71
N LEU A 11 -3.23 -6.20 -12.96
CA LEU A 11 -3.47 -4.75 -13.01
C LEU A 11 -3.14 -4.08 -11.68
N LEU A 12 -3.64 -4.63 -10.56
CA LEU A 12 -3.35 -4.11 -9.22
C LEU A 12 -1.87 -4.21 -8.86
N PHE A 13 -1.21 -5.31 -9.24
CA PHE A 13 0.23 -5.48 -9.10
C PHE A 13 1.01 -4.38 -9.84
N SER A 14 0.70 -4.15 -11.12
CA SER A 14 1.39 -3.13 -11.93
C SER A 14 1.12 -1.72 -11.42
N ALA A 15 -0.14 -1.39 -11.14
CA ALA A 15 -0.51 -0.07 -10.63
C ALA A 15 0.13 0.24 -9.28
N GLY A 16 0.12 -0.73 -8.35
CA GLY A 16 0.79 -0.58 -7.06
C GLY A 16 2.29 -0.45 -7.16
N GLY A 17 2.91 -1.19 -8.10
CA GLY A 17 4.35 -1.07 -8.37
C GLY A 17 4.74 0.30 -8.89
N THR A 18 3.95 0.85 -9.82
CA THR A 18 4.12 2.21 -10.33
C THR A 18 3.99 3.24 -9.23
N VAL A 19 2.89 3.20 -8.45
CA VAL A 19 2.67 4.14 -7.34
C VAL A 19 3.82 4.10 -6.33
N ALA A 20 4.26 2.90 -5.92
CA ALA A 20 5.39 2.75 -5.03
C ALA A 20 6.67 3.33 -5.62
N ALA A 21 6.99 3.02 -6.88
CA ALA A 21 8.22 3.48 -7.53
C ALA A 21 8.30 5.01 -7.62
N PHE A 22 7.19 5.69 -7.89
CA PHE A 22 7.16 7.15 -7.99
C PHE A 22 7.12 7.85 -6.63
N LEU A 23 6.37 7.33 -5.66
CA LEU A 23 6.04 8.06 -4.44
C LEU A 23 6.82 7.63 -3.21
N PHE A 24 7.24 6.36 -3.11
CA PHE A 24 8.00 5.90 -1.93
C PHE A 24 9.34 6.61 -1.78
N PRO A 25 10.12 6.91 -2.85
CA PRO A 25 11.41 7.59 -2.69
C PRO A 25 11.31 8.92 -1.95
N VAL A 26 10.34 9.77 -2.31
CA VAL A 26 10.17 11.07 -1.66
C VAL A 26 9.63 10.93 -0.22
N HIS A 27 8.73 9.98 0.04
CA HIS A 27 8.22 9.76 1.40
C HIS A 27 9.29 9.18 2.32
N ALA A 28 10.09 8.22 1.82
CA ALA A 28 11.21 7.65 2.54
C ALA A 28 12.30 8.70 2.80
N LEU A 29 12.59 9.56 1.83
CA LEU A 29 13.51 10.67 2.02
C LEU A 29 13.00 11.63 3.09
N LEU A 30 11.76 12.11 3.00
CA LEU A 30 11.24 13.12 3.93
C LEU A 30 11.08 12.55 5.35
N PHE A 31 10.29 11.49 5.50
CA PHE A 31 9.91 10.95 6.81
C PHE A 31 10.95 9.98 7.39
N GLY A 32 11.75 9.32 6.55
CA GLY A 32 12.78 8.38 7.00
C GLY A 32 14.16 9.02 7.23
N LEU A 33 14.48 10.13 6.54
CA LEU A 33 15.81 10.75 6.60
C LEU A 33 15.78 12.25 6.92
N ALA A 34 15.12 13.08 6.10
CA ALA A 34 15.26 14.53 6.16
C ALA A 34 14.73 15.13 7.47
N PHE A 35 13.53 14.73 7.92
CA PHE A 35 13.01 15.19 9.21
C PHE A 35 13.76 14.55 10.40
N PRO A 36 13.99 13.22 10.46
CA PRO A 36 14.70 12.62 11.60
C PRO A 36 16.15 13.09 11.77
N LEU A 37 16.85 13.45 10.68
CA LEU A 37 18.23 13.93 10.71
C LEU A 37 18.32 15.46 10.84
N GLY A 38 17.20 16.18 10.92
CA GLY A 38 17.17 17.64 11.06
C GLY A 38 17.58 18.43 9.82
N TRP A 39 17.53 17.82 8.62
CA TRP A 39 17.78 18.53 7.37
C TRP A 39 16.63 19.48 7.01
N LEU A 40 15.42 19.15 7.44
CA LEU A 40 14.21 19.95 7.29
C LEU A 40 13.44 19.95 8.62
N GLU A 41 12.73 21.03 8.89
CA GLU A 41 11.79 21.09 10.01
C GLU A 41 10.58 20.19 9.72
N PRO A 42 10.21 19.26 10.63
CA PRO A 42 9.05 18.40 10.43
C PRO A 42 7.76 19.22 10.45
N PRO A 43 6.76 18.85 9.62
CA PRO A 43 5.45 19.48 9.69
C PRO A 43 4.80 19.22 11.06
N GLY A 44 4.24 20.27 11.66
CA GLY A 44 3.48 20.16 12.90
C GLY A 44 2.16 19.39 12.72
N TYR A 45 1.61 18.87 13.83
CA TYR A 45 0.36 18.11 13.85
C TYR A 45 -0.80 18.86 13.17
N GLU A 46 -1.02 20.13 13.52
CA GLU A 46 -2.11 20.95 12.97
C GLU A 46 -1.98 21.15 11.45
N GLY A 47 -0.74 21.27 10.95
CA GLY A 47 -0.49 21.39 9.51
C GLY A 47 -0.85 20.11 8.75
N LEU A 48 -0.46 18.95 9.29
CA LEU A 48 -0.82 17.66 8.70
C LEU A 48 -2.32 17.38 8.79
N LEU A 49 -2.97 17.74 9.90
CA LEU A 49 -4.42 17.62 10.05
C LEU A 49 -5.16 18.52 9.05
N GLY A 50 -4.67 19.75 8.85
CA GLY A 50 -5.18 20.66 7.82
C GLY A 50 -5.11 20.07 6.41
N LEU A 51 -4.04 19.34 6.07
CA LEU A 51 -3.93 18.63 4.79
C LEU A 51 -4.98 17.52 4.68
N LEU A 52 -5.24 16.79 5.77
CA LEU A 52 -6.22 15.70 5.80
C LEU A 52 -7.66 16.20 5.68
N HIS A 53 -7.98 17.44 6.01
CA HIS A 53 -9.32 17.99 5.72
C HIS A 53 -9.61 18.08 4.22
N HIS A 54 -8.59 18.11 3.37
CA HIS A 54 -8.77 18.15 1.92
C HIS A 54 -9.05 16.75 1.35
N PRO A 55 -10.17 16.53 0.62
CA PRO A 55 -10.56 15.20 0.14
C PRO A 55 -9.56 14.59 -0.85
N LEU A 56 -8.87 15.42 -1.67
CA LEU A 56 -7.81 14.92 -2.55
C LEU A 56 -6.61 14.36 -1.76
N THR A 57 -6.29 14.90 -0.59
CA THR A 57 -5.21 14.35 0.25
C THR A 57 -5.62 12.99 0.81
N ARG A 58 -6.87 12.85 1.25
CA ARG A 58 -7.41 11.54 1.71
C ARG A 58 -7.36 10.51 0.58
N LEU A 59 -7.81 10.88 -0.62
CA LEU A 59 -7.75 10.01 -1.79
C LEU A 59 -6.30 9.64 -2.17
N TYR A 60 -5.41 10.62 -2.15
CA TYR A 60 -3.98 10.43 -2.41
C TYR A 60 -3.39 9.39 -1.45
N LEU A 61 -3.59 9.57 -0.13
CA LEU A 61 -3.09 8.66 0.89
C LEU A 61 -3.71 7.27 0.75
N PHE A 62 -5.00 7.20 0.43
CA PHE A 62 -5.67 5.93 0.19
C PHE A 62 -5.02 5.17 -0.98
N VAL A 63 -4.79 5.82 -2.12
CA VAL A 63 -4.11 5.22 -3.28
C VAL A 63 -2.67 4.83 -2.94
N PHE A 64 -1.94 5.72 -2.26
CA PHE A 64 -0.55 5.55 -1.84
C PHE A 64 -0.37 4.36 -0.88
N ILE A 65 -1.37 4.05 -0.05
CA ILE A 65 -1.34 2.90 0.86
C ILE A 65 -1.86 1.64 0.15
N CYS A 66 -3.05 1.70 -0.44
CA CYS A 66 -3.76 0.52 -0.92
C CYS A 66 -3.10 -0.14 -2.13
N LEU A 67 -2.70 0.62 -3.16
CA LEU A 67 -2.15 -0.01 -4.36
C LEU A 67 -0.82 -0.72 -4.09
N PRO A 68 0.16 -0.13 -3.37
CA PRO A 68 1.38 -0.84 -2.99
C PRO A 68 1.14 -2.09 -2.13
N LEU A 69 0.08 -2.15 -1.31
CA LEU A 69 -0.28 -3.37 -0.58
C LEU A 69 -0.63 -4.52 -1.54
N PHE A 70 -1.36 -4.27 -2.62
CA PHE A 70 -1.63 -5.30 -3.62
C PHE A 70 -0.40 -5.68 -4.44
N HIS A 71 0.49 -4.72 -4.71
CA HIS A 71 1.80 -5.02 -5.31
C HIS A 71 2.63 -5.95 -4.43
N TRP A 72 2.74 -5.64 -3.14
CA TRP A 72 3.39 -6.49 -2.14
C TRP A 72 2.75 -7.87 -2.09
N ALA A 73 1.42 -7.95 -1.94
CA ALA A 73 0.70 -9.22 -1.84
C ALA A 73 0.97 -10.13 -3.05
N HIS A 74 1.00 -9.56 -4.25
CA HIS A 74 1.31 -10.30 -5.46
C HIS A 74 2.75 -10.82 -5.45
N ARG A 75 3.74 -9.96 -5.20
CA ARG A 75 5.16 -10.39 -5.16
C ARG A 75 5.43 -11.38 -4.04
N PHE A 76 4.97 -11.08 -2.83
CA PHE A 76 5.21 -11.89 -1.65
C PHE A 76 4.62 -13.29 -1.78
N ARG A 77 3.42 -13.41 -2.38
CA ARG A 77 2.85 -14.71 -2.74
C ARG A 77 3.82 -15.55 -3.56
N TYR A 78 4.40 -15.00 -4.63
CA TYR A 78 5.33 -15.74 -5.50
C TYR A 78 6.70 -15.95 -4.86
N THR A 79 7.15 -15.04 -3.99
CA THR A 79 8.34 -15.28 -3.15
C THR A 79 8.14 -16.51 -2.26
N LEU A 80 6.98 -16.68 -1.63
CA LEU A 80 6.70 -17.88 -0.81
C LEU A 80 6.45 -19.12 -1.68
N TYR A 81 5.62 -18.98 -2.72
CA TYR A 81 5.19 -20.10 -3.57
C TYR A 81 6.34 -20.66 -4.42
N ASP A 82 7.07 -19.80 -5.13
CA ASP A 82 8.19 -20.21 -5.99
C ASP A 82 9.55 -20.02 -5.33
N GLY A 83 9.79 -18.92 -4.62
CA GLY A 83 11.10 -18.69 -3.98
C GLY A 83 11.39 -19.68 -2.85
N LEU A 84 10.45 -19.84 -1.91
CA LEU A 84 10.55 -20.78 -0.79
C LEU A 84 9.94 -22.16 -1.08
N GLN A 85 9.47 -22.40 -2.32
CA GLN A 85 8.91 -23.67 -2.78
C GLN A 85 7.71 -24.17 -1.95
N LEU A 86 6.93 -23.28 -1.32
CA LEU A 86 5.76 -23.63 -0.50
C LEU A 86 4.50 -23.88 -1.34
N LYS A 87 4.64 -24.54 -2.48
CA LYS A 87 3.57 -24.73 -3.49
C LYS A 87 2.36 -25.48 -2.96
N HIS A 88 2.57 -26.39 -2.01
CA HIS A 88 1.51 -27.14 -1.35
C HIS A 88 0.56 -26.26 -0.52
N LEU A 89 0.97 -25.04 -0.15
CA LEU A 89 0.16 -24.07 0.59
C LEU A 89 -0.45 -22.97 -0.30
N PHE A 90 -0.55 -23.19 -1.62
CA PHE A 90 -0.93 -22.14 -2.58
C PHE A 90 -2.19 -21.35 -2.22
N GLY A 91 -3.23 -22.04 -1.77
CA GLY A 91 -4.51 -21.42 -1.39
C GLY A 91 -4.38 -20.56 -0.13
N LEU A 92 -3.70 -21.09 0.89
CA LEU A 92 -3.45 -20.37 2.15
C LEU A 92 -2.56 -19.14 1.92
N ILE A 93 -1.46 -19.29 1.18
CA ILE A 93 -0.55 -18.18 0.86
C ILE A 93 -1.31 -17.07 0.11
N ALA A 94 -2.11 -17.44 -0.90
CA ALA A 94 -2.90 -16.46 -1.64
C ALA A 94 -3.93 -15.77 -0.73
N ALA A 95 -4.65 -16.52 0.10
CA ALA A 95 -5.63 -15.98 1.03
C ALA A 95 -5.00 -15.01 2.03
N LEU A 96 -3.85 -15.35 2.61
CA LEU A 96 -3.13 -14.47 3.54
C LEU A 96 -2.62 -13.21 2.82
N CYS A 97 -1.93 -13.34 1.69
CA CYS A 97 -1.35 -12.19 1.00
C CYS A 97 -2.44 -11.18 0.55
N TYR A 98 -3.43 -11.65 -0.21
CA TYR A 98 -4.49 -10.76 -0.73
C TYR A 98 -5.51 -10.38 0.34
N GLY A 99 -5.78 -11.26 1.30
CA GLY A 99 -6.66 -10.96 2.44
C GLY A 99 -6.06 -9.87 3.33
N THR A 100 -4.77 -9.93 3.63
CA THR A 100 -4.07 -8.86 4.36
C THR A 100 -4.08 -7.55 3.60
N ALA A 101 -3.80 -7.56 2.28
CA ALA A 101 -3.88 -6.34 1.47
C ALA A 101 -5.29 -5.72 1.49
N PHE A 102 -6.34 -6.54 1.39
CA PHE A 102 -7.72 -6.08 1.47
C PHE A 102 -8.07 -5.53 2.86
N ALA A 103 -7.74 -6.26 3.92
CA ALA A 103 -8.03 -5.85 5.30
C ALA A 103 -7.34 -4.52 5.65
N LEU A 104 -6.05 -4.38 5.32
CA LEU A 104 -5.32 -3.13 5.53
C LEU A 104 -5.86 -1.98 4.68
N SER A 105 -6.34 -2.27 3.47
CA SER A 105 -7.03 -1.26 2.65
C SER A 105 -8.33 -0.79 3.29
N ALA A 106 -9.13 -1.70 3.86
CA ALA A 106 -10.35 -1.34 4.59
C ALA A 106 -10.04 -0.50 5.84
N VAL A 107 -8.99 -0.85 6.59
CA VAL A 107 -8.51 -0.06 7.73
C VAL A 107 -8.07 1.34 7.26
N ALA A 108 -7.31 1.44 6.17
CA ALA A 108 -6.89 2.73 5.62
C ALA A 108 -8.10 3.61 5.22
N ALA A 109 -9.11 3.03 4.56
CA ALA A 109 -10.34 3.74 4.24
C ALA A 109 -11.06 4.24 5.51
N TYR A 110 -11.22 3.36 6.50
CA TYR A 110 -11.88 3.71 7.76
C TYR A 110 -11.17 4.85 8.48
N VAL A 111 -9.83 4.77 8.60
CA VAL A 111 -9.03 5.80 9.27
C VAL A 111 -9.10 7.13 8.52
N LEU A 112 -8.90 7.12 7.19
CA LEU A 112 -8.86 8.35 6.39
C LEU A 112 -10.21 9.07 6.33
N TRP A 113 -11.32 8.32 6.29
CA TRP A 113 -12.67 8.92 6.31
C TRP A 113 -13.20 9.19 7.72
N GLY A 114 -12.58 8.63 8.75
CA GLY A 114 -12.86 8.94 10.15
C GLY A 114 -12.14 10.18 10.68
N VAL A 115 -11.23 10.79 9.90
CA VAL A 115 -10.62 12.07 10.27
C VAL A 115 -11.72 13.15 10.29
N PRO A 116 -11.83 13.94 11.37
CA PRO A 116 -12.82 15.02 11.50
C PRO A 116 -12.75 16.06 10.38
#